data_AF-A0A6B3HX86-F1
#
_entry.id   AF-A0A6B3HX86-F1
#
_cell.length_a   1.000
_cell.length_b   1.000
_cell.length_c   1.000
_cell.angle_alpha   90.00
_cell.angle_beta   90.00
_cell.angle_gamma   90.00
#
_symmetry.space_group_name_H-M   'P 1'
#
loop_
_entity.id
_entity.type
_entity.pdbx_description
1 polymer ?
#
loop_
_entity_poly.entity_id
_entity_poly.type
_entity_poly.pdbx_seq_one_letter_code
_entity_poly.pdbx_strand_id
1 'polypeptide(L)'
;REDFRVALLLHPHVWNAHGEWQIRSWLAGLGRSGLLLISQYADWVGALVAADHIVGDHGSVSLYGAMTGVPVLMGSVPEGDLDPGSPAAELASFAPRLHADRPLVRQLARAAAEYRTERYEQVAARITSEPGRFAVRMRALIYRKLRLRAPAVRPRTEHAPLPVTVSHDERGAAR
;
A
#
# COMPACT_ATOMS: atom_id res chain seq x y z
N ARG A 1 13.84 16.25 14.12
CA ARG A 1 13.06 15.52 13.09
C ARG A 1 13.58 14.09 13.10
N GLU A 2 13.22 13.29 14.10
CA GLU A 2 14.04 12.09 14.41
C GLU A 2 13.29 10.75 14.47
N ASP A 3 11.96 10.70 14.54
CA ASP A 3 11.31 9.39 14.81
C ASP A 3 10.64 8.70 13.62
N PHE A 4 10.32 9.42 12.53
CA PHE A 4 9.57 8.85 11.40
C PHE A 4 10.17 9.21 10.04
N ARG A 5 10.15 8.22 9.13
CA ARG A 5 10.33 8.43 7.68
C ARG A 5 8.97 8.25 7.01
N VAL A 6 8.58 9.21 6.20
CA VAL A 6 7.28 9.18 5.50
C VAL A 6 7.51 8.84 4.05
N ALA A 7 6.91 7.73 3.59
CA ALA A 7 6.87 7.36 2.19
C ALA A 7 5.45 7.55 1.63
N LEU A 8 5.35 8.09 0.41
CA LEU A 8 4.09 8.28 -0.30
C LEU A 8 4.05 7.37 -1.52
N LEU A 9 3.06 6.49 -1.53
CA LEU A 9 2.64 5.71 -2.69
C LEU A 9 1.43 6.42 -3.32
N LEU A 10 1.48 6.62 -4.64
CA LEU A 10 0.35 7.14 -5.41
C LEU A 10 -0.21 6.04 -6.29
N HIS A 11 -1.54 6.03 -6.44
CA HIS A 11 -2.20 5.10 -7.36
C HIS A 11 -1.68 5.32 -8.79
N PRO A 12 -1.47 4.26 -9.59
CA PRO A 12 -1.01 4.39 -10.99
C PRO A 12 -1.85 5.35 -11.84
N HIS A 13 -3.13 5.49 -11.52
CA HIS A 13 -4.02 6.44 -12.20
C HIS A 13 -3.67 7.90 -11.93
N VAL A 14 -3.15 8.24 -10.74
CA VAL A 14 -2.69 9.60 -10.41
C VAL A 14 -1.49 9.96 -11.28
N TRP A 15 -0.54 9.03 -11.41
CA TRP A 15 0.61 9.18 -12.30
C TRP A 15 0.19 9.36 -13.75
N ASN A 16 -0.73 8.52 -14.24
CA ASN A 16 -1.22 8.61 -15.61
C ASN A 16 -1.97 9.92 -15.89
N ALA A 17 -2.74 10.43 -14.92
CA ALA A 17 -3.55 11.62 -15.10
C ALA A 17 -2.75 12.93 -15.09
N HIS A 18 -1.65 12.98 -14.32
CA HIS A 18 -0.91 14.22 -14.08
C HIS A 18 0.53 14.20 -14.59
N GLY A 19 1.09 13.04 -14.90
CA GLY A 19 2.48 12.89 -15.31
C GLY A 19 3.47 13.14 -14.17
N GLU A 20 4.69 12.61 -14.33
CA GLU A 20 5.69 12.63 -13.27
C GLU A 20 6.16 14.03 -12.90
N TRP A 21 6.36 14.90 -13.89
CA TRP A 21 6.84 16.27 -13.67
C TRP A 21 5.87 17.09 -12.80
N GLN A 22 4.57 16.99 -13.04
CA GLN A 22 3.55 17.74 -12.31
C GLN A 22 3.48 17.29 -10.86
N ILE A 23 3.46 15.97 -10.63
CA ILE A 23 3.44 15.39 -9.28
C ILE A 23 4.71 15.78 -8.51
N ARG A 24 5.89 15.68 -9.13
CA ARG A 24 7.16 16.12 -8.51
C ARG A 24 7.12 17.60 -8.15
N SER A 25 6.55 18.44 -9.02
CA SER A 25 6.43 19.88 -8.79
C SER A 25 5.52 20.21 -7.61
N TRP A 26 4.35 19.58 -7.53
CA TRP A 26 3.41 19.74 -6.41
C TRP A 26 4.01 19.28 -5.08
N LEU A 27 4.74 18.17 -5.09
CA LEU A 27 5.31 17.57 -3.89
C LEU A 27 6.73 18.08 -3.56
N ALA A 28 7.30 18.99 -4.34
CA ALA A 28 8.70 19.39 -4.21
C ALA A 28 9.05 19.93 -2.82
N GLY A 29 8.16 20.72 -2.21
CA GLY A 29 8.35 21.24 -0.84
C GLY A 29 8.36 20.14 0.22
N LEU A 30 7.48 19.14 0.07
CA LEU A 30 7.42 17.98 0.96
C LEU A 30 8.62 17.06 0.75
N GLY A 31 9.05 16.86 -0.50
CA GLY A 31 10.26 16.12 -0.85
C GLY A 31 11.52 16.73 -0.22
N ARG A 32 11.67 18.06 -0.28
CA ARG A 32 12.77 18.77 0.43
C ARG A 32 12.66 18.67 1.95
N SER A 33 11.44 18.57 2.47
CA SER A 33 11.17 18.27 3.88
C SER A 33 11.32 16.78 4.22
N GLY A 34 11.72 15.96 3.24
CA GLY A 34 12.07 14.54 3.31
C GLY A 34 10.93 13.55 3.24
N LEU A 35 9.84 13.91 2.56
CA LEU A 35 8.90 12.94 2.02
C LEU A 35 9.60 12.08 0.97
N LEU A 36 9.47 10.76 1.08
CA LEU A 36 9.95 9.80 0.09
C LEU A 36 8.81 9.47 -0.89
N LEU A 37 8.83 10.04 -2.10
CA LEU A 37 7.85 9.70 -3.13
C LEU A 37 8.27 8.41 -3.84
N ILE A 38 7.49 7.33 -3.72
CA ILE A 38 7.78 6.07 -4.40
C ILE A 38 7.50 6.21 -5.90
N SER A 39 8.44 5.75 -6.73
CA SER A 39 8.36 5.84 -8.18
C SER A 39 7.22 4.99 -8.73
N GLN A 40 6.56 5.48 -9.79
CA GLN A 40 5.58 4.71 -10.58
C GLN A 40 6.17 3.45 -11.24
N TYR A 41 7.49 3.38 -11.37
CA TYR A 41 8.21 2.22 -11.92
C TYR A 41 8.64 1.23 -10.83
N ALA A 42 8.45 1.58 -9.56
CA ALA A 42 8.75 0.71 -8.43
C ALA A 42 7.55 -0.19 -8.12
N ASP A 43 7.83 -1.37 -7.57
CA ASP A 43 6.80 -2.18 -6.92
C ASP A 43 6.40 -1.54 -5.59
N TRP A 44 5.11 -1.61 -5.26
CA TRP A 44 4.55 -1.10 -4.01
C TRP A 44 4.81 -2.04 -2.83
N VAL A 45 5.00 -3.34 -3.09
CA VAL A 45 5.11 -4.37 -2.03
C VAL A 45 6.26 -4.09 -1.08
N GLY A 46 7.42 -3.69 -1.60
CA GLY A 46 8.60 -3.40 -0.78
C GLY A 46 8.37 -2.24 0.19
N ALA A 47 7.68 -1.19 -0.25
CA ALA A 47 7.38 -0.04 0.59
C ALA A 47 6.35 -0.38 1.65
N LEU A 48 5.35 -1.20 1.29
CA LEU A 48 4.29 -1.62 2.20
C LEU A 48 4.79 -2.55 3.31
N VAL A 49 5.61 -3.54 2.98
CA VAL A 49 6.15 -4.52 3.95
C VAL A 49 7.19 -3.88 4.89
N ALA A 50 7.87 -2.83 4.45
CA ALA A 50 8.86 -2.12 5.27
C ALA A 50 8.25 -1.10 6.26
N ALA A 51 6.94 -0.87 6.23
CA ALA A 51 6.29 0.15 7.02
C ALA A 51 5.99 -0.33 8.45
N ASP A 52 6.19 0.53 9.44
CA ASP A 52 5.75 0.31 10.83
C ASP A 52 4.27 0.69 11.04
N HIS A 53 3.76 1.59 10.20
CA HIS A 53 2.38 2.06 10.16
C HIS A 53 1.96 2.33 8.71
N ILE A 54 0.72 1.98 8.37
CA ILE A 54 0.17 2.22 7.04
C ILE A 54 -0.98 3.22 7.17
N VAL A 55 -0.95 4.28 6.35
CA VAL A 55 -2.08 5.21 6.21
C VAL A 55 -2.56 5.10 4.78
N GLY A 56 -3.83 4.73 4.59
CA GLY A 56 -4.37 4.45 3.27
C GLY A 56 -5.81 4.90 3.08
N ASP A 57 -6.27 4.84 1.84
CA ASP A 57 -7.66 5.06 1.43
C ASP A 57 -8.39 3.71 1.30
N HIS A 58 -9.53 3.69 0.60
CA HIS A 58 -10.30 2.48 0.32
C HIS A 58 -9.68 1.55 -0.74
N GLY A 59 -8.50 1.91 -1.29
CA GLY A 59 -7.81 1.15 -2.32
C GLY A 59 -7.28 -0.20 -1.85
N SER A 60 -6.97 -1.07 -2.82
CA SER A 60 -6.49 -2.43 -2.56
C SER A 60 -5.16 -2.49 -1.80
N VAL A 61 -4.29 -1.49 -1.95
CA VAL A 61 -3.01 -1.43 -1.22
C VAL A 61 -3.24 -1.34 0.30
N SER A 62 -4.24 -0.57 0.74
CA SER A 62 -4.63 -0.51 2.16
C SER A 62 -5.11 -1.86 2.66
N LEU A 63 -5.92 -2.56 1.84
CA LEU A 63 -6.38 -3.91 2.14
C LEU A 63 -5.21 -4.90 2.24
N TYR A 64 -4.24 -4.85 1.33
CA TYR A 64 -3.04 -5.68 1.41
C TYR A 64 -2.17 -5.36 2.62
N GLY A 65 -2.27 -4.13 3.16
CA GLY A 65 -1.67 -3.76 4.43
C GLY A 65 -2.07 -4.69 5.58
N ALA A 66 -3.25 -5.31 5.53
CA ALA A 66 -3.65 -6.28 6.55
C ALA A 66 -2.76 -7.54 6.62
N MET A 67 -1.99 -7.83 5.58
CA MET A 67 -1.06 -8.97 5.55
C MET A 67 0.34 -8.64 6.10
N THR A 68 0.59 -7.38 6.50
CA THR A 68 1.95 -6.92 6.82
C THR A 68 2.31 -6.99 8.30
N GLY A 69 1.34 -7.29 9.18
CA GLY A 69 1.58 -7.38 10.61
C GLY A 69 1.68 -6.03 11.33
N VAL A 70 1.32 -4.93 10.66
CA VAL A 70 1.33 -3.57 11.23
C VAL A 70 -0.05 -2.91 11.17
N PRO A 71 -0.35 -1.93 12.04
CA PRO A 71 -1.64 -1.26 12.02
C PRO A 71 -1.86 -0.47 10.73
N VAL A 72 -3.08 -0.56 10.21
CA VAL A 72 -3.59 0.27 9.10
C VAL A 72 -4.53 1.34 9.67
N LEU A 73 -4.31 2.59 9.29
CA LEU A 73 -5.17 3.72 9.56
C LEU A 73 -5.83 4.18 8.27
N MET A 74 -7.12 4.50 8.36
CA MET A 74 -7.88 4.99 7.22
C MET A 74 -7.81 6.51 7.17
N GLY A 75 -7.39 7.07 6.03
CA GLY A 75 -7.52 8.48 5.74
C GLY A 75 -8.97 8.87 5.44
N SER A 76 -9.17 9.69 4.41
CA SER A 76 -10.50 9.99 3.91
C SER A 76 -11.04 8.80 3.10
N VAL A 77 -11.99 8.07 3.67
CA VAL A 77 -12.80 7.07 2.96
C VAL A 77 -14.18 7.69 2.73
N PRO A 78 -14.56 8.00 1.48
CA PRO A 78 -15.90 8.47 1.18
C PRO A 78 -16.93 7.40 1.53
N GLU A 79 -18.08 7.83 2.04
CA GLU A 79 -19.17 6.91 2.36
C GLU A 79 -19.74 6.29 1.07
N GLY A 80 -19.93 4.97 1.06
CA GLY A 80 -20.55 4.26 -0.07
C GLY A 80 -19.57 3.72 -1.13
N ASP A 81 -18.28 4.00 -1.04
CA ASP A 81 -17.27 3.52 -2.00
C ASP A 81 -16.87 2.05 -1.81
N LEU A 82 -17.36 1.41 -0.74
CA LEU A 82 -17.04 0.02 -0.39
C LEU A 82 -18.29 -0.85 -0.41
N ASP A 83 -18.19 -2.00 -1.10
CA ASP A 83 -19.17 -3.09 -0.93
C ASP A 83 -19.14 -3.56 0.53
N PRO A 84 -20.27 -3.51 1.27
CA PRO A 84 -20.33 -3.93 2.68
C PRO A 84 -19.88 -5.36 2.94
N GLY A 85 -20.00 -6.24 1.94
CA GLY A 85 -19.55 -7.63 2.00
C GLY A 85 -18.06 -7.81 1.71
N SER A 86 -17.33 -6.77 1.31
CA SER A 86 -15.92 -6.87 0.95
C SER A 86 -14.99 -6.97 2.17
N PRO A 87 -13.79 -7.57 2.02
CA PRO A 87 -12.77 -7.52 3.07
C PRO A 87 -12.24 -6.10 3.32
N ALA A 88 -12.32 -5.21 2.33
CA ALA A 88 -11.97 -3.80 2.51
C ALA A 88 -12.95 -3.07 3.44
N ALA A 89 -14.26 -3.36 3.33
CA ALA A 89 -15.26 -2.85 4.26
C ALA A 89 -15.05 -3.39 5.69
N GLU A 90 -14.69 -4.67 5.82
CA GLU A 90 -14.34 -5.25 7.12
C GLU A 90 -13.13 -4.55 7.75
N LEU A 91 -12.05 -4.35 6.99
CA LEU A 91 -10.87 -3.60 7.47
C LEU A 91 -11.27 -2.18 7.92
N ALA A 92 -12.00 -1.46 7.08
CA ALA A 92 -12.43 -0.10 7.36
C ALA A 92 -13.36 0.00 8.59
N SER A 93 -14.07 -1.08 8.95
CA SER A 93 -14.98 -1.10 10.10
C SER A 93 -14.28 -0.99 11.45
N PHE A 94 -13.01 -1.40 11.54
CA PHE A 94 -12.23 -1.35 12.79
C PHE A 94 -10.93 -0.55 12.69
N ALA A 95 -10.43 -0.27 11.48
CA ALA A 95 -9.24 0.54 11.30
C ALA A 95 -9.48 1.99 11.79
N PRO A 96 -8.59 2.54 12.64
CA PRO A 96 -8.75 3.91 13.13
C PRO A 96 -8.77 4.92 11.98
N ARG A 97 -9.70 5.88 12.04
CA ARG A 97 -9.70 7.02 11.10
C ARG A 97 -8.67 8.05 11.53
N LEU A 98 -7.93 8.57 10.56
CA LEU A 98 -6.97 9.64 10.78
C LEU A 98 -7.70 10.98 10.83
N HIS A 99 -7.43 11.76 11.87
CA HIS A 99 -8.03 13.06 12.13
C HIS A 99 -6.97 14.16 11.99
N ALA A 100 -7.14 15.05 11.00
CA ALA A 100 -6.16 16.08 10.68
C ALA A 100 -6.03 17.18 11.76
N ASP A 101 -7.06 17.36 12.59
CA ASP A 101 -7.12 18.31 13.71
C ASP A 101 -6.41 17.78 14.98
N ARG A 102 -5.85 16.57 14.95
CA ARG A 102 -5.22 15.92 16.11
C ARG A 102 -3.76 15.58 15.86
N PRO A 103 -2.90 15.54 16.92
CA PRO A 103 -1.49 15.19 16.76
C PRO A 103 -1.30 13.79 16.16
N LEU A 104 -0.65 13.70 14.99
CA LEU A 104 -0.41 12.44 14.26
C LEU A 104 0.29 11.40 15.13
N VAL A 105 1.36 11.78 15.85
CA VAL A 105 2.15 10.87 16.69
C VAL A 105 1.28 10.15 17.73
N ARG A 106 0.32 10.85 18.34
CA ARG A 106 -0.60 10.24 19.31
C ARG A 106 -1.56 9.26 18.65
N GLN A 107 -1.99 9.53 17.42
CA GLN A 107 -2.86 8.64 16.66
C GLN A 107 -2.14 7.36 16.27
N LEU A 108 -0.89 7.46 15.81
CA LEU A 108 -0.04 6.31 15.46
C LEU A 108 0.26 5.43 16.69
N ALA A 109 0.67 6.04 17.80
CA ALA A 109 0.94 5.32 19.05
C ALA A 109 -0.32 4.59 19.57
N ARG A 110 -1.49 5.22 19.46
CA ARG A 110 -2.76 4.59 19.80
C ARG A 110 -3.10 3.43 18.89
N ALA A 111 -2.93 3.59 17.57
CA ALA A 111 -3.17 2.52 16.60
C ALA A 111 -2.26 1.30 16.85
N ALA A 112 -1.00 1.53 17.24
CA ALA A 112 -0.08 0.47 17.63
C ALA A 112 -0.53 -0.25 18.92
N ALA A 113 -0.96 0.48 19.95
CA ALA A 113 -1.42 -0.09 21.21
C ALA A 113 -2.72 -0.89 21.09
N GLU A 114 -3.63 -0.43 20.22
CA GLU A 114 -4.93 -1.06 19.95
C GLU A 114 -4.86 -2.14 18.85
N TYR A 115 -3.70 -2.36 18.23
CA TYR A 115 -3.51 -3.37 17.18
C TYR A 115 -3.83 -4.78 17.70
N ARG A 116 -4.58 -5.55 16.90
CA ARG A 116 -4.99 -6.93 17.18
C ARG A 116 -4.76 -7.78 15.94
N THR A 117 -3.69 -8.55 15.93
CA THR A 117 -3.25 -9.37 14.79
C THR A 117 -4.38 -10.22 14.23
N GLU A 118 -5.20 -10.80 15.10
CA GLU A 118 -6.26 -11.74 14.74
C GLU A 118 -7.32 -11.10 13.82
N ARG A 119 -7.64 -9.81 14.01
CA ARG A 119 -8.59 -9.08 13.16
C ARG A 119 -8.04 -8.87 11.75
N TYR A 120 -6.75 -8.58 11.66
CA TYR A 120 -6.08 -8.38 10.38
C TYR A 120 -5.90 -9.71 9.63
N GLU A 121 -5.60 -10.80 10.33
CA GLU A 121 -5.54 -12.16 9.76
C GLU A 121 -6.90 -12.60 9.20
N GLN A 122 -8.01 -12.27 9.87
CA GLN A 122 -9.37 -12.54 9.37
C GLN A 122 -9.64 -11.82 8.04
N VAL A 123 -9.30 -10.53 7.96
CA VAL A 123 -9.39 -9.77 6.70
C VAL A 123 -8.49 -10.38 5.63
N ALA A 124 -7.23 -10.69 5.97
CA ALA A 124 -6.25 -11.26 5.05
C ALA A 124 -6.72 -12.60 4.45
N ALA A 125 -7.34 -13.47 5.26
CA ALA A 125 -7.89 -14.74 4.81
C ALA A 125 -9.01 -14.61 3.77
N ARG A 126 -9.68 -13.45 3.71
CA ARG A 126 -10.77 -13.15 2.77
C ARG A 126 -10.31 -12.49 1.47
N ILE A 127 -9.04 -12.06 1.37
CA ILE A 127 -8.50 -11.40 0.17
C ILE A 127 -8.52 -12.33 -1.04
N THR A 128 -8.31 -13.63 -0.82
CA THR A 128 -8.38 -14.64 -1.87
C THR A 128 -9.21 -15.82 -1.39
N SER A 129 -10.05 -16.37 -2.26
CA SER A 129 -10.78 -17.61 -1.99
C SER A 129 -9.86 -18.83 -1.94
N GLU A 130 -8.61 -18.69 -2.38
CA GLU A 130 -7.64 -19.78 -2.45
C GLU A 130 -6.27 -19.39 -1.84
N PRO A 131 -6.19 -19.10 -0.52
CA PRO A 131 -4.94 -18.75 0.14
C PRO A 131 -3.86 -19.81 -0.08
N GLY A 132 -2.66 -19.38 -0.49
CA GLY A 132 -1.53 -20.26 -0.81
C GLY A 132 -1.69 -21.12 -2.07
N ARG A 133 -2.88 -21.18 -2.69
CA ARG A 133 -3.16 -22.04 -3.85
C ARG A 133 -3.49 -21.26 -5.12
N PHE A 134 -3.84 -19.98 -5.01
CA PHE A 134 -4.24 -19.13 -6.14
C PHE A 134 -3.27 -19.22 -7.31
N ALA A 135 -1.97 -18.97 -7.11
CA ALA A 135 -0.98 -18.97 -8.18
C ALA A 135 -0.91 -20.31 -8.93
N VAL A 136 -0.95 -21.44 -8.21
CA VAL A 136 -0.93 -22.79 -8.80
C VAL A 136 -2.20 -23.04 -9.62
N ARG A 137 -3.37 -22.71 -9.05
CA ARG A 137 -4.67 -22.91 -9.70
C ARG A 137 -4.85 -22.01 -10.92
N MET A 138 -4.48 -20.74 -10.82
CA MET A 138 -4.53 -19.77 -11.92
C MET A 138 -3.61 -20.16 -13.04
N ARG A 139 -2.38 -20.60 -12.74
CA ARG A 139 -1.46 -21.11 -13.77
C ARG A 139 -2.08 -22.29 -14.54
N ALA A 140 -2.61 -23.28 -13.84
CA ALA A 140 -3.27 -24.42 -14.47
C ALA A 140 -4.48 -24.00 -15.33
N LEU A 141 -5.27 -23.05 -14.84
CA LEU A 141 -6.40 -22.48 -15.57
C LEU A 141 -5.96 -21.77 -16.86
N ILE A 142 -4.96 -20.88 -16.78
CA ILE A 142 -4.44 -20.13 -17.93
C ILE A 142 -3.95 -21.08 -19.02
N TYR A 143 -3.07 -22.04 -18.68
CA TYR A 143 -2.55 -23.00 -19.67
C TYR A 143 -3.65 -23.86 -20.30
N ARG A 144 -4.63 -24.31 -19.50
CA ARG A 144 -5.80 -25.04 -20.01
C ARG A 144 -6.61 -24.18 -20.99
N LYS A 145 -6.86 -22.91 -20.67
CA LYS A 145 -7.63 -21.99 -21.52
C LYS A 145 -6.90 -21.64 -22.82
N LEU A 146 -5.58 -21.50 -22.76
CA LEU A 146 -4.74 -21.28 -23.93
C LEU A 146 -4.48 -22.57 -24.75
N ARG A 147 -4.91 -23.74 -24.27
CA ARG A 147 -4.63 -25.06 -24.88
C ARG A 147 -3.13 -25.33 -25.04
N LEU A 148 -2.34 -24.85 -24.08
CA LEU A 148 -0.89 -25.01 -24.05
C LEU A 148 -0.49 -25.96 -22.93
N ARG A 149 0.61 -26.69 -23.13
CA ARG A 149 1.24 -27.46 -22.06
C ARG A 149 2.01 -26.51 -21.14
N ALA A 150 1.73 -26.56 -19.85
CA ALA A 150 2.48 -25.80 -18.86
C ALA A 150 3.94 -26.31 -18.79
N PRO A 151 4.95 -25.42 -18.74
CA PRO A 151 6.34 -25.81 -18.50
C PRO A 151 6.48 -26.63 -17.20
N ALA A 152 7.47 -27.52 -17.13
CA ALA A 152 7.76 -28.26 -15.90
C ALA A 152 8.33 -27.35 -14.79
N VAL A 153 9.06 -26.29 -15.19
CA VAL A 153 9.56 -25.26 -14.29
C VAL A 153 8.39 -24.56 -13.59
N ARG A 154 8.46 -24.53 -12.26
CA ARG A 154 7.56 -23.77 -11.41
C ARG A 154 8.14 -22.37 -11.19
N PRO A 155 7.37 -21.30 -11.46
CA PRO A 155 7.77 -19.96 -11.08
C PRO A 155 8.04 -19.90 -9.57
N ARG A 156 9.08 -19.18 -9.18
CA ARG A 156 9.33 -18.84 -7.79
C ARG A 156 8.84 -17.42 -7.56
N THR A 157 8.20 -17.17 -6.44
CA THR A 157 7.89 -15.81 -6.00
C THR A 157 9.20 -15.19 -5.54
N GLU A 158 9.60 -14.10 -6.19
CA GLU A 158 10.76 -13.33 -5.77
C GLU A 158 10.44 -12.54 -4.49
N HIS A 159 11.47 -12.19 -3.74
CA HIS A 159 11.30 -11.27 -2.62
C HIS A 159 10.87 -9.90 -3.14
N ALA A 160 10.08 -9.18 -2.35
CA ALA A 160 9.71 -7.81 -2.67
C ALA A 160 10.99 -6.98 -2.91
N PRO A 161 11.10 -6.27 -4.05
CA PRO A 161 12.27 -5.45 -4.32
C PRO A 161 12.32 -4.28 -3.35
N LEU A 162 13.52 -3.70 -3.18
CA LEU A 162 13.67 -2.47 -2.40
C LEU A 162 12.88 -1.33 -3.08
N PRO A 163 12.23 -0.45 -2.30
CA PRO A 163 11.52 0.69 -2.86
C PRO A 163 12.46 1.61 -3.63
N VAL A 164 12.04 2.05 -4.82
CA VAL A 164 12.74 3.09 -5.58
C VAL A 164 11.98 4.40 -5.41
N THR A 165 12.67 5.44 -4.96
CA THR A 165 12.10 6.78 -4.77
C THR A 165 12.39 7.67 -5.97
N VAL A 166 11.43 8.53 -6.30
CA VAL A 166 11.64 9.62 -7.25
C VAL A 166 12.67 10.59 -6.68
N SER A 167 13.70 10.93 -7.47
CA SER A 167 14.64 11.97 -7.04
C SER A 167 13.94 13.33 -7.06
N HIS A 168 14.14 14.13 -6.03
CA HIS A 168 13.87 15.56 -6.12
C HIS A 168 15.22 16.22 -6.44
N ASP A 169 15.36 16.82 -7.62
CA ASP A 169 16.58 17.56 -7.94
C ASP A 169 16.78 18.66 -6.89
N GLU A 170 17.99 18.76 -6.33
CA GLU A 170 18.37 19.82 -5.39
C GLU A 170 18.47 21.21 -6.03
N ARG A 171 18.06 21.37 -7.30
CA ARG A 171 18.16 22.63 -8.04
C ARG A 171 17.06 23.60 -7.60
N GLY A 172 17.35 24.32 -6.52
CA GLY A 172 16.53 25.41 -6.01
C GLY A 172 17.10 26.16 -4.82
N ALA A 173 18.28 25.80 -4.30
CA ALA A 173 19.06 26.68 -3.43
C ALA A 173 19.84 27.66 -4.30
N ALA A 174 19.13 28.60 -4.94
CA ALA A 174 19.77 29.81 -5.41
C ALA A 174 20.16 30.64 -4.18
N ARG A 175 21.44 31.02 -4.15
CA ARG A 175 22.07 31.91 -3.19
C ARG A 175 21.40 33.29 -3.15
#